data_AF-A0A972SVV0-F1
#
_entry.id   AF-A0A972SVV0-F1
#
_cell.length_a   1.000
_cell.length_b   1.000
_cell.length_c   1.000
_cell.angle_alpha   90.00
_cell.angle_beta   90.00
_cell.angle_gamma   90.00
#
_symmetry.space_group_name_H-M   'P 1'
#
loop_
_entity.id
_entity.type
_entity.pdbx_description
1 polymer ?
#
loop_
_entity_poly.entity_id
_entity_poly.type
_entity_poly.pdbx_seq_one_letter_code
_entity_poly.pdbx_strand_id
1 'polypeptide(L)'
;MMYATIERIGETSIRTARSFYETLAFSSLVFFKMFDRTSYNSAMRMVLVNQIYFTSVQVLPLFIAVSILFGSPMVGITLQVLKHFGLADRMGSVLMGFIVTELSPFMTVLLIALRSSSAINAEIAVMKVNRELKTLDVFGIDVLDYLFLPRIINGILSIVCLSSLFSILALASGALFSRFLFDLGINEYTNLLFLSADFSDLFILLVKCILLGFFITLIPIRFGLRATDELTSIPVSVLNGMVKVFIAIVIIEVLSLLLRFL
;
A
#
# COMPACT_ATOMS: atom_id res chain seq x y z
N MET A 1 3.73 34.13 27.34
CA MET A 1 4.44 33.06 26.61
C MET A 1 3.68 31.73 26.68
N MET A 2 3.32 31.24 27.87
CA MET A 2 2.60 29.96 28.05
C MET A 2 1.22 29.90 27.35
N TYR A 3 0.42 30.98 27.40
CA TYR A 3 -0.88 31.05 26.72
C TYR A 3 -0.77 30.91 25.19
N ALA A 4 0.20 31.58 24.56
CA ALA A 4 0.42 31.49 23.12
C ALA A 4 0.87 30.08 22.68
N THR A 5 1.62 29.37 23.54
CA THR A 5 2.00 27.98 23.28
C THR A 5 0.79 27.05 23.37
N ILE A 6 -0.08 27.23 24.37
CA ILE A 6 -1.31 26.43 24.53
C ILE A 6 -2.28 26.69 23.37
N GLU A 7 -2.45 27.95 22.96
CA GLU A 7 -3.30 28.34 21.83
C GLU A 7 -2.79 27.74 20.51
N ARG A 8 -1.47 27.80 20.25
CA ARG A 8 -0.87 27.20 19.07
C ARG A 8 -1.01 25.67 19.04
N ILE A 9 -0.90 25.01 20.20
CA ILE A 9 -1.17 23.57 20.32
C ILE A 9 -2.64 23.28 20.05
N GLY A 10 -3.56 24.07 20.63
CA GLY A 10 -5.00 23.95 20.42
C GLY A 10 -5.41 24.08 18.95
N GLU A 11 -4.95 25.13 18.27
CA GLU A 11 -5.22 25.34 16.84
C GLU A 11 -4.65 24.21 15.97
N THR A 12 -3.45 23.72 16.30
CA THR A 12 -2.81 22.61 15.57
C THR A 12 -3.59 21.30 15.76
N SER A 13 -4.04 21.02 16.98
CA SER A 13 -4.86 19.86 17.29
C SER A 13 -6.21 19.90 16.57
N ILE A 14 -6.92 21.04 16.61
CA ILE A 14 -8.20 21.20 15.91
C ILE A 14 -8.03 21.05 14.40
N ARG A 15 -7.00 21.66 13.82
CA ARG A 15 -6.70 21.54 12.39
C ARG A 15 -6.40 20.10 11.99
N THR A 16 -5.66 19.38 12.82
CA THR A 16 -5.34 17.97 12.59
C THR A 16 -6.58 17.09 12.66
N ALA A 17 -7.43 17.28 13.68
CA ALA A 17 -8.69 16.56 13.83
C ALA A 17 -9.65 16.80 12.66
N ARG A 18 -9.82 18.06 12.25
CA ARG A 18 -10.64 18.40 11.07
C ARG A 18 -10.08 17.77 9.79
N SER A 19 -8.77 17.83 9.58
CA SER A 19 -8.13 17.20 8.43
C SER A 19 -8.30 15.68 8.43
N PHE A 20 -8.34 15.04 9.60
CA PHE A 20 -8.62 13.61 9.69
C PHE A 20 -10.07 13.29 9.33
N TYR A 21 -11.03 14.01 9.92
CA TYR A 21 -12.45 13.85 9.62
C TYR A 21 -12.77 14.03 8.14
N GLU A 22 -12.24 15.07 7.52
CA GLU A 22 -12.41 15.29 6.08
C GLU A 22 -11.78 14.17 5.24
N THR A 23 -10.71 13.51 5.71
CA THR A 23 -10.08 12.38 5.00
C THR A 23 -10.99 11.18 5.05
N LEU A 24 -11.57 10.91 6.22
CA LEU A 24 -12.57 9.87 6.39
C LEU A 24 -13.82 10.13 5.55
N ALA A 25 -14.32 11.36 5.51
CA ALA A 25 -15.49 11.71 4.70
C ALA A 25 -15.23 11.52 3.20
N PHE A 26 -14.06 11.95 2.72
CA PHE A 26 -13.65 11.72 1.33
C PHE A 26 -13.48 10.21 1.04
N SER A 27 -12.85 9.49 1.96
CA SER A 27 -12.68 8.04 1.91
C SER A 27 -14.02 7.32 1.81
N SER A 28 -15.01 7.66 2.65
CA SER A 28 -16.33 7.03 2.62
C SER A 28 -17.06 7.31 1.32
N LEU A 29 -16.99 8.55 0.82
CA LEU A 29 -17.64 8.93 -0.44
C LEU A 29 -17.08 8.12 -1.61
N VAL A 30 -15.74 8.04 -1.71
CA VAL A 30 -15.10 7.25 -2.78
C VAL A 30 -15.37 5.76 -2.61
N PHE A 31 -15.37 5.25 -1.38
CA PHE A 31 -15.67 3.86 -1.09
C PHE A 31 -17.07 3.47 -1.59
N PHE A 32 -18.10 4.27 -1.29
CA PHE A 32 -19.45 4.00 -1.80
C PHE A 32 -19.53 4.11 -3.32
N LYS A 33 -18.92 5.16 -3.90
CA LYS A 33 -18.93 5.38 -5.35
C LYS A 33 -18.19 4.28 -6.14
N MET A 34 -17.24 3.59 -5.51
CA MET A 34 -16.60 2.41 -6.09
C MET A 34 -17.57 1.26 -6.35
N PHE A 35 -18.70 1.19 -5.65
CA PHE A 35 -19.74 0.17 -5.89
C PHE A 35 -20.80 0.58 -6.92
N ASP A 36 -20.78 1.84 -7.37
CA ASP A 36 -21.73 2.33 -8.37
C ASP A 36 -21.32 1.86 -9.77
N ARG A 37 -22.16 1.00 -10.38
CA ARG A 37 -21.89 0.43 -11.71
C ARG A 37 -21.82 1.47 -12.82
N THR A 38 -22.52 2.59 -12.68
CA THR A 38 -22.57 3.67 -13.66
C THR A 38 -21.23 4.37 -13.84
N SER A 39 -20.34 4.30 -12.85
CA SER A 39 -19.01 4.90 -12.88
C SER A 39 -18.02 4.16 -13.80
N TYR A 40 -18.30 2.91 -14.19
CA TYR A 40 -17.38 2.04 -14.94
C TYR A 40 -17.51 2.14 -16.48
N ASN A 41 -17.55 3.37 -16.99
CA ASN A 41 -17.61 3.65 -18.44
C ASN A 41 -16.29 3.26 -19.15
N SER A 42 -16.31 3.12 -20.48
CA SER A 42 -15.16 2.78 -21.34
C SER A 42 -13.94 3.70 -21.11
N ALA A 43 -14.19 5.01 -20.95
CA ALA A 43 -13.14 5.98 -20.66
C ALA A 43 -12.41 5.69 -19.33
N MET A 44 -13.16 5.41 -18.27
CA MET A 44 -12.59 5.05 -16.95
C MET A 44 -11.75 3.77 -17.04
N ARG A 45 -12.22 2.75 -17.78
CA ARG A 45 -11.48 1.49 -17.96
C ARG A 45 -10.14 1.69 -18.66
N MET A 46 -10.09 2.57 -19.67
CA MET A 46 -8.84 2.91 -20.34
C MET A 46 -7.84 3.55 -19.37
N VAL A 47 -8.30 4.49 -18.55
CA VAL A 47 -7.47 5.11 -17.50
C VAL A 47 -6.99 4.07 -16.49
N LEU A 48 -7.88 3.16 -16.05
CA LEU A 48 -7.54 2.09 -15.12
C LEU A 48 -6.41 1.20 -15.64
N VAL A 49 -6.49 0.75 -16.90
CA VAL A 49 -5.46 -0.10 -17.51
C VAL A 49 -4.12 0.63 -17.57
N ASN A 50 -4.12 1.91 -17.95
CA ASN A 50 -2.91 2.71 -17.98
C ASN A 50 -2.29 2.87 -16.58
N GLN A 51 -3.12 3.06 -15.55
CA GLN A 51 -2.66 3.16 -14.17
C GLN A 51 -2.08 1.83 -13.65
N ILE A 52 -2.68 0.69 -14.00
CA ILE A 52 -2.14 -0.65 -13.68
C ILE A 52 -0.81 -0.88 -14.39
N TYR A 53 -0.71 -0.51 -15.66
CA TYR A 53 0.54 -0.61 -16.40
C TYR A 53 1.65 0.22 -15.75
N PHE A 54 1.36 1.48 -15.39
CA PHE A 54 2.30 2.38 -14.72
C PHE A 54 2.72 1.88 -13.33
N THR A 55 1.76 1.39 -12.53
CA THR A 55 1.98 1.08 -11.11
C THR A 55 2.51 -0.32 -10.88
N SER A 56 2.12 -1.29 -11.69
CA SER A 56 2.52 -2.69 -11.52
C SER A 56 3.56 -3.12 -12.55
N VAL A 57 3.29 -2.91 -13.85
CA VAL A 57 4.09 -3.51 -14.92
C VAL A 57 5.43 -2.79 -15.11
N GLN A 58 5.42 -1.46 -15.14
CA GLN A 58 6.65 -0.68 -15.32
C GLN A 58 7.61 -0.74 -14.12
N VAL A 59 7.12 -1.14 -12.94
CA VAL A 59 7.95 -1.28 -11.72
C VAL A 59 8.54 -2.69 -11.62
N LEU A 60 7.99 -3.65 -12.35
CA LEU A 60 8.22 -5.07 -12.14
C LEU A 60 9.71 -5.48 -12.10
N PRO A 61 10.59 -5.03 -13.01
CA PRO A 61 12.00 -5.43 -12.96
C PRO A 61 12.71 -4.96 -11.68
N LEU A 62 12.49 -3.70 -11.30
CA LEU A 62 13.01 -3.15 -10.05
C LEU A 62 12.39 -3.86 -8.85
N PHE A 63 11.08 -4.11 -8.89
CA PHE A 63 10.36 -4.76 -7.81
C PHE A 63 10.85 -6.18 -7.56
N ILE A 64 11.09 -6.98 -8.60
CA ILE A 64 11.66 -8.33 -8.50
C ILE A 64 13.05 -8.28 -7.86
N ALA A 65 13.92 -7.38 -8.34
CA ALA A 65 15.26 -7.23 -7.80
C ALA A 65 15.23 -6.88 -6.30
N VAL A 66 14.42 -5.90 -5.91
CA VAL A 66 14.25 -5.49 -4.52
C VAL A 66 13.62 -6.61 -3.68
N SER A 67 12.64 -7.34 -4.20
CA SER A 67 12.00 -8.46 -3.52
C SER A 67 13.00 -9.58 -3.18
N ILE A 68 13.91 -9.88 -4.11
CA ILE A 68 14.97 -10.87 -3.86
C ILE A 68 15.99 -10.32 -2.86
N LEU A 69 16.46 -9.08 -3.04
CA LEU A 69 17.49 -8.47 -2.21
C LEU A 69 17.04 -8.26 -0.75
N PHE A 70 15.77 -7.91 -0.52
CA PHE A 70 15.22 -7.76 0.83
C PHE A 70 14.61 -9.06 1.37
N GLY A 71 13.94 -9.86 0.53
CA GLY A 71 13.27 -11.09 0.95
C GLY A 71 14.27 -12.18 1.37
N SER A 72 15.34 -12.38 0.61
CA SER A 72 16.33 -13.44 0.85
C SER A 72 17.00 -13.34 2.23
N PRO A 73 17.60 -12.19 2.62
CA PRO A 73 18.16 -12.04 3.96
C PRO A 73 17.11 -12.16 5.07
N MET A 74 15.90 -11.64 4.88
CA MET A 74 14.86 -11.69 5.90
C MET A 74 14.41 -13.13 6.19
N VAL A 75 14.21 -13.93 5.14
CA VAL A 75 13.92 -15.36 5.29
C VAL A 75 15.12 -16.09 5.89
N GLY A 76 16.34 -15.84 5.40
CA GLY A 76 17.56 -16.47 5.91
C GLY A 76 17.78 -16.22 7.42
N ILE A 77 17.62 -14.97 7.87
CA ILE A 77 17.72 -14.61 9.29
C ILE A 77 16.62 -15.31 10.11
N THR A 78 15.38 -15.30 9.61
CA THR A 78 14.25 -15.97 10.29
C THR A 78 14.53 -17.45 10.49
N LEU A 79 15.00 -18.13 9.44
CA LEU A 79 15.39 -19.54 9.48
C LEU A 79 16.56 -19.82 10.41
N GLN A 80 17.57 -18.95 10.42
CA GLN A 80 18.70 -19.06 11.34
C GLN A 80 18.25 -18.95 12.80
N VAL A 81 17.33 -18.02 13.10
CA VAL A 81 16.74 -17.87 14.43
C VAL A 81 15.97 -19.12 14.83
N LEU A 82 15.12 -19.66 13.94
CA LEU A 82 14.40 -20.92 14.17
C LEU A 82 15.36 -22.08 14.48
N LYS A 83 16.47 -22.18 13.74
CA LYS A 83 17.49 -23.21 13.97
C LYS A 83 18.12 -23.07 15.35
N HIS A 84 18.45 -21.84 15.74
CA HIS A 84 19.08 -21.56 17.03
C HIS A 84 18.20 -21.98 18.22
N PHE A 85 16.88 -21.79 18.10
CA PHE A 85 15.91 -22.19 19.12
C PHE A 85 15.42 -23.64 18.99
N GLY A 86 15.91 -24.41 18.01
CA GLY A 86 15.49 -25.79 17.79
C GLY A 86 14.04 -25.94 17.29
N LEU A 87 13.48 -24.89 16.66
CA LEU A 87 12.08 -24.82 16.23
C LEU A 87 11.89 -25.15 14.74
N ALA A 88 12.65 -26.11 14.20
CA ALA A 88 12.61 -26.47 12.77
C ALA A 88 11.20 -26.85 12.30
N ASP A 89 10.46 -27.59 13.13
CA ASP A 89 9.09 -28.07 12.82
C ASP A 89 8.06 -26.93 12.70
N ARG A 90 8.37 -25.74 13.25
CA ARG A 90 7.49 -24.56 13.21
C ARG A 90 7.86 -23.58 12.09
N MET A 91 8.87 -23.90 11.29
CA MET A 91 9.36 -23.04 10.22
C MET A 91 8.24 -22.57 9.28
N GLY A 92 7.39 -23.48 8.80
CA GLY A 92 6.31 -23.14 7.87
C GLY A 92 5.34 -22.10 8.45
N SER A 93 4.94 -22.30 9.72
CA SER A 93 4.03 -21.38 10.42
C SER A 93 4.64 -19.99 10.63
N VAL A 94 5.94 -19.90 10.90
CA VAL A 94 6.62 -18.61 11.05
C VAL A 94 6.80 -17.92 9.70
N LEU A 95 7.16 -18.64 8.64
CA LEU A 95 7.31 -18.05 7.32
C LEU A 95 5.95 -17.54 6.78
N MET A 96 4.88 -18.33 6.88
CA MET A 96 3.55 -17.88 6.45
C MET A 96 3.02 -16.75 7.36
N GLY A 97 3.18 -16.92 8.68
CA GLY A 97 2.66 -15.99 9.67
C GLY A 97 3.45 -14.69 9.87
N PHE A 98 4.67 -14.57 9.33
CA PHE A 98 5.45 -13.34 9.42
C PHE A 98 5.87 -12.83 8.04
N ILE A 99 6.47 -13.67 7.20
CA ILE A 99 6.97 -13.22 5.89
C ILE A 99 5.81 -12.91 4.95
N VAL A 100 4.84 -13.81 4.82
CA VAL A 100 3.74 -13.66 3.85
C VAL A 100 2.70 -12.65 4.33
N THR A 101 2.27 -12.74 5.58
CA THR A 101 1.18 -11.92 6.12
C THR A 101 1.59 -10.51 6.56
N GLU A 102 2.82 -10.35 7.08
CA GLU A 102 3.27 -9.05 7.61
C GLU A 102 4.29 -8.38 6.70
N LEU A 103 5.43 -9.04 6.47
CA LEU A 103 6.57 -8.41 5.80
C LEU A 103 6.30 -8.12 4.32
N SER A 104 5.63 -9.04 3.62
CA SER A 104 5.41 -8.93 2.16
C SER A 104 4.49 -7.75 1.79
N PRO A 105 3.31 -7.57 2.41
CA PRO A 105 2.48 -6.37 2.21
C PRO A 105 3.22 -5.08 2.57
N PHE A 106 3.92 -5.07 3.70
CA PHE A 106 4.62 -3.89 4.21
C PHE A 106 5.72 -3.42 3.23
N MET A 107 6.57 -4.34 2.76
CA MET A 107 7.62 -4.00 1.79
C MET A 107 7.02 -3.57 0.45
N THR A 108 5.98 -4.25 -0.01
CA THR A 108 5.29 -3.91 -1.26
C THR A 108 4.72 -2.50 -1.21
N VAL A 109 3.98 -2.18 -0.16
CA VAL A 109 3.31 -0.88 -0.03
C VAL A 109 4.32 0.25 0.11
N LEU A 110 5.45 0.04 0.80
CA LEU A 110 6.50 1.06 0.90
C LEU A 110 7.14 1.39 -0.46
N LEU A 111 7.43 0.38 -1.27
CA LEU A 111 8.03 0.59 -2.60
C LEU A 111 7.07 1.32 -3.54
N ILE A 112 5.80 0.92 -3.54
CA ILE A 112 4.77 1.55 -4.37
C ILE A 112 4.42 2.95 -3.86
N ALA A 113 4.47 3.17 -2.55
CA ALA A 113 4.32 4.49 -1.95
C ALA A 113 5.44 5.43 -2.44
N LEU A 114 6.68 4.96 -2.47
CA LEU A 114 7.83 5.77 -2.87
C LEU A 114 7.74 6.22 -4.34
N ARG A 115 7.38 5.31 -5.26
CA ARG A 115 7.34 5.60 -6.71
C ARG A 115 5.99 6.15 -7.17
N SER A 116 4.92 5.40 -6.96
CA SER A 116 3.65 5.64 -7.65
C SER A 116 2.74 6.58 -6.89
N SER A 117 2.66 6.47 -5.56
CA SER A 117 1.87 7.38 -4.72
C SER A 117 2.37 8.83 -4.83
N SER A 118 3.69 9.04 -4.78
CA SER A 118 4.30 10.37 -4.94
C SER A 118 4.02 10.95 -6.34
N ALA A 119 4.14 10.13 -7.39
CA ALA A 119 3.81 10.50 -8.77
C ALA A 119 2.33 10.84 -8.93
N ILE A 120 1.41 10.05 -8.37
CA ILE A 120 -0.03 10.34 -8.38
C ILE A 120 -0.33 11.67 -7.68
N ASN A 121 0.30 11.96 -6.53
CA ASN A 121 0.12 13.24 -5.84
C ASN A 121 0.58 14.40 -6.75
N ALA A 122 1.78 14.29 -7.31
CA ALA A 122 2.36 15.30 -8.19
C ALA A 122 1.49 15.55 -9.42
N GLU A 123 1.00 14.49 -10.06
CA GLU A 123 0.12 14.58 -11.24
C GLU A 123 -1.19 15.30 -10.91
N ILE A 124 -1.86 14.94 -9.82
CA ILE A 124 -3.09 15.63 -9.39
C ILE A 124 -2.82 17.10 -9.03
N ALA A 125 -1.69 17.39 -8.37
CA ALA A 125 -1.30 18.77 -8.06
C ALA A 125 -1.03 19.59 -9.33
N VAL A 126 -0.36 19.02 -10.33
CA VAL A 126 -0.13 19.65 -11.63
C VAL A 126 -1.46 19.92 -12.34
N MET A 127 -2.35 18.93 -12.42
CA MET A 127 -3.68 19.09 -13.02
C MET A 127 -4.50 20.17 -12.30
N LYS A 128 -4.33 20.30 -10.97
CA LYS A 128 -4.98 21.37 -10.21
C LYS A 128 -4.42 22.75 -10.56
N VAL A 129 -3.11 22.92 -10.54
CA VAL A 129 -2.45 24.20 -10.85
C VAL A 129 -2.77 24.66 -12.27
N ASN A 130 -2.79 23.72 -13.23
CA ASN A 130 -3.16 23.99 -14.63
C ASN A 130 -4.67 24.15 -14.85
N ARG A 131 -5.49 24.05 -13.79
CA ARG A 131 -6.96 24.13 -13.82
C ARG A 131 -7.64 23.04 -14.68
N GLU A 132 -6.95 21.98 -15.05
CA GLU A 132 -7.50 20.86 -15.83
C GLU A 132 -8.68 20.20 -15.12
N LEU A 133 -8.62 20.09 -13.78
CA LEU A 133 -9.73 19.55 -12.98
C LEU A 133 -11.02 20.39 -13.10
N LYS A 134 -10.89 21.72 -13.15
CA LYS A 134 -12.04 22.63 -13.35
C LYS A 134 -12.56 22.53 -14.77
N THR A 135 -11.66 22.36 -15.74
CA THR A 135 -12.03 22.17 -17.15
C THR A 135 -12.87 20.92 -17.35
N LEU A 136 -12.53 19.81 -16.68
CA LEU A 136 -13.34 18.58 -16.71
C LEU A 136 -14.76 18.81 -16.17
N ASP A 137 -14.88 19.53 -15.06
CA ASP A 137 -16.17 19.87 -14.45
C ASP A 137 -17.04 20.74 -15.38
N VAL A 138 -16.43 21.71 -16.08
CA VAL A 138 -17.10 22.53 -17.11
C VAL A 138 -17.60 21.70 -18.29
N PHE A 139 -16.88 20.64 -18.66
CA PHE A 139 -17.33 19.68 -19.68
C PHE A 139 -18.36 18.67 -19.17
N GLY A 140 -18.80 18.77 -17.92
CA GLY A 140 -19.77 17.84 -17.32
C GLY A 140 -19.19 16.44 -17.07
N ILE A 141 -17.86 16.32 -17.01
CA ILE A 141 -17.19 15.06 -16.73
C ILE A 141 -16.91 14.98 -15.23
N ASP A 142 -17.50 13.99 -14.56
CA ASP A 142 -17.26 13.73 -13.14
C ASP A 142 -15.79 13.31 -12.93
N VAL A 143 -15.03 14.19 -12.28
CA VAL A 143 -13.60 14.01 -11.98
C VAL A 143 -13.36 12.79 -11.08
N LEU A 144 -14.29 12.50 -10.17
CA LEU A 144 -14.18 11.37 -9.26
C LEU A 144 -14.22 10.05 -10.04
N ASP A 145 -15.20 9.92 -10.94
CA ASP A 145 -15.36 8.71 -11.75
C ASP A 145 -14.25 8.55 -12.79
N TYR A 146 -13.89 9.64 -13.47
CA TYR A 146 -12.93 9.60 -14.56
C TYR A 146 -11.48 9.51 -14.09
N LEU A 147 -11.11 10.18 -12.99
CA LEU A 147 -9.72 10.35 -12.58
C LEU A 147 -9.38 9.63 -11.28
N PHE A 148 -10.24 9.69 -10.25
CA PHE A 148 -9.90 9.19 -8.91
C PHE A 148 -10.17 7.69 -8.75
N LEU A 149 -11.35 7.21 -9.14
CA LEU A 149 -11.70 5.78 -9.07
C LEU A 149 -10.68 4.87 -9.78
N PRO A 150 -10.28 5.10 -11.05
CA PRO A 150 -9.34 4.20 -11.72
C PRO A 150 -7.99 4.16 -11.03
N ARG A 151 -7.52 5.27 -10.44
CA ARG A 151 -6.27 5.30 -9.67
C ARG A 151 -6.38 4.49 -8.38
N ILE A 152 -7.51 4.57 -7.69
CA ILE A 152 -7.72 3.88 -6.41
C ILE A 152 -7.88 2.37 -6.60
N ILE A 153 -8.68 1.96 -7.60
CA ILE A 153 -8.83 0.56 -7.97
C ILE A 153 -7.49 -0.02 -8.43
N ASN A 154 -6.72 0.74 -9.21
CA ASN A 154 -5.35 0.37 -9.55
C ASN A 154 -4.48 0.14 -8.30
N GLY A 155 -4.55 1.02 -7.30
CA GLY A 155 -3.80 0.88 -6.06
C GLY A 155 -4.12 -0.43 -5.33
N ILE A 156 -5.40 -0.75 -5.19
CA ILE A 156 -5.88 -2.00 -4.59
C ILE A 156 -5.34 -3.22 -5.35
N LEU A 157 -5.58 -3.28 -6.66
CA LEU A 157 -5.18 -4.41 -7.49
C LEU A 157 -3.65 -4.58 -7.52
N SER A 158 -2.92 -3.47 -7.64
CA SER A 158 -1.45 -3.48 -7.67
C SER A 158 -0.87 -4.02 -6.37
N ILE A 159 -1.35 -3.55 -5.21
CA ILE A 159 -0.82 -4.00 -3.92
C ILE A 159 -1.11 -5.48 -3.66
N VAL A 160 -2.34 -5.95 -3.98
CA VAL A 160 -2.69 -7.37 -3.83
C VAL A 160 -1.75 -8.24 -4.70
N CYS A 161 -1.64 -7.94 -5.99
CA CYS A 161 -0.83 -8.73 -6.92
C CYS A 161 0.67 -8.69 -6.58
N LEU A 162 1.21 -7.51 -6.32
CA LEU A 162 2.64 -7.35 -6.04
C LEU A 162 3.04 -7.93 -4.67
N SER A 163 2.15 -7.90 -3.68
CA SER A 163 2.41 -8.51 -2.37
C SER A 163 2.48 -10.04 -2.47
N SER A 164 1.59 -10.65 -3.25
CA SER A 164 1.67 -12.08 -3.56
C SER A 164 2.98 -12.42 -4.30
N LEU A 165 3.37 -11.60 -5.27
CA LEU A 165 4.62 -11.79 -5.99
C LEU A 165 5.85 -11.66 -5.08
N PHE A 166 5.89 -10.66 -4.20
CA PHE A 166 6.95 -10.51 -3.20
C PHE A 166 7.05 -11.76 -2.33
N SER A 167 5.91 -12.25 -1.83
CA SER A 167 5.84 -13.45 -0.98
C SER A 167 6.43 -14.67 -1.70
N ILE A 168 6.06 -14.89 -2.96
CA ILE A 168 6.57 -16.01 -3.77
C ILE A 168 8.09 -15.91 -3.93
N LEU A 169 8.61 -14.74 -4.29
CA LEU A 169 10.06 -14.54 -4.49
C LEU A 169 10.84 -14.70 -3.18
N ALA A 170 10.33 -14.16 -2.09
CA ALA A 170 10.94 -14.30 -0.76
C ALA A 170 10.96 -15.77 -0.33
N LEU A 171 9.83 -16.47 -0.41
CA LEU A 171 9.75 -17.89 -0.02
C LEU A 171 10.58 -18.81 -0.93
N ALA A 172 10.70 -18.49 -2.23
CA ALA A 172 11.54 -19.23 -3.16
C ALA A 172 13.02 -19.18 -2.74
N SER A 173 13.50 -18.01 -2.28
CA SER A 173 14.86 -17.91 -1.73
C SER A 173 15.03 -18.73 -0.44
N GLY A 174 13.97 -18.88 0.35
CA GLY A 174 13.95 -19.70 1.56
C GLY A 174 14.25 -21.17 1.33
N ALA A 175 13.91 -21.73 0.17
CA ALA A 175 14.21 -23.13 -0.16
C ALA A 175 15.72 -23.41 -0.24
N LEU A 176 16.53 -22.41 -0.63
CA LEU A 176 17.99 -22.54 -0.59
C LEU A 176 18.49 -22.54 0.85
N PHE A 177 18.04 -21.59 1.68
CA PHE A 177 18.44 -21.50 3.08
C PHE A 177 17.98 -22.70 3.90
N SER A 178 16.78 -23.24 3.67
CA SER A 178 16.28 -24.42 4.38
C SER A 178 17.17 -25.62 4.14
N ARG A 179 17.67 -25.78 2.92
CA ARG A 179 18.62 -26.84 2.58
C ARG A 179 19.97 -26.64 3.28
N PHE A 180 20.53 -25.43 3.26
CA PHE A 180 21.83 -25.19 3.91
C PHE A 180 21.78 -25.24 5.44
N LEU A 181 20.67 -24.81 6.05
CA LEU A 181 20.54 -24.71 7.50
C LEU A 181 19.99 -25.99 8.14
N PHE A 182 19.00 -26.63 7.53
CA PHE A 182 18.27 -27.76 8.13
C PHE A 182 18.44 -29.08 7.35
N ASP A 183 19.17 -29.06 6.23
CA ASP A 183 19.32 -30.20 5.31
C ASP A 183 17.98 -30.75 4.77
N LEU A 184 16.95 -29.89 4.75
CA LEU A 184 15.62 -30.23 4.25
C LEU A 184 15.57 -30.23 2.73
N GLY A 185 14.88 -31.23 2.17
CA GLY A 185 14.58 -31.26 0.74
C GLY A 185 13.59 -30.17 0.32
N ILE A 186 13.63 -29.75 -0.95
CA ILE A 186 12.70 -28.75 -1.50
C ILE A 186 11.24 -29.20 -1.31
N ASN A 187 10.96 -30.49 -1.53
CA ASN A 187 9.61 -31.06 -1.38
C ASN A 187 9.11 -31.02 0.07
N GLU A 188 9.99 -31.23 1.04
CA GLU A 188 9.65 -31.17 2.47
C GLU A 188 9.38 -29.72 2.88
N TYR A 189 10.24 -28.79 2.46
CA TYR A 189 10.06 -27.36 2.69
C TYR A 189 8.72 -26.85 2.14
N THR A 190 8.39 -27.18 0.89
CA THR A 190 7.12 -26.74 0.29
C THR A 190 5.93 -27.39 0.96
N ASN A 191 5.98 -28.67 1.31
CA ASN A 191 4.92 -29.34 2.06
C ASN A 191 4.68 -28.67 3.43
N LEU A 192 5.73 -28.32 4.16
CA LEU A 192 5.61 -27.61 5.44
C LEU A 192 4.95 -26.23 5.26
N LEU A 193 5.28 -25.50 4.20
CA LEU A 193 4.63 -24.22 3.88
C LEU A 193 3.14 -24.41 3.58
N PHE A 194 2.78 -25.37 2.71
CA PHE A 194 1.40 -25.62 2.35
C PHE A 194 0.55 -26.08 3.53
N LEU A 195 1.08 -26.94 4.40
CA LEU A 195 0.39 -27.38 5.62
C LEU A 195 0.24 -26.26 6.65
N SER A 196 1.10 -25.24 6.59
CA SER A 196 1.05 -24.08 7.49
C SER A 196 0.21 -22.92 6.93
N ALA A 197 -0.33 -23.05 5.72
CA ALA A 197 -1.15 -22.02 5.10
C ALA A 197 -2.57 -22.04 5.68
N ASP A 198 -2.87 -21.13 6.60
CA ASP A 198 -4.22 -20.98 7.13
C ASP A 198 -5.05 -20.03 6.24
N PHE A 199 -6.31 -20.42 5.99
CA PHE A 199 -7.26 -19.58 5.26
C PHE A 199 -7.56 -18.27 5.99
N SER A 200 -7.58 -18.30 7.33
CA SER A 200 -7.80 -17.10 8.15
C SER A 200 -6.71 -16.05 7.93
N ASP A 201 -5.44 -16.48 7.97
CA ASP A 201 -4.27 -15.62 7.74
C ASP A 201 -4.28 -15.03 6.31
N LEU A 202 -4.66 -15.83 5.30
CA LEU A 202 -4.78 -15.35 3.93
C LEU A 202 -5.91 -14.35 3.74
N PHE A 203 -7.03 -14.52 4.44
CA PHE A 203 -8.15 -13.58 4.40
C PHE A 203 -7.78 -12.24 5.03
N ILE A 204 -7.14 -12.25 6.21
CA ILE A 204 -6.63 -11.04 6.87
C ILE A 204 -5.61 -10.33 5.98
N LEU A 205 -4.69 -11.07 5.37
CA LEU A 205 -3.72 -10.57 4.38
C LEU A 205 -4.41 -9.86 3.21
N LEU A 206 -5.46 -10.46 2.64
CA LEU A 206 -6.18 -9.88 1.51
C LEU A 206 -6.88 -8.58 1.90
N VAL A 207 -7.58 -8.55 3.04
CA VAL A 207 -8.21 -7.33 3.56
C VAL A 207 -7.17 -6.24 3.81
N LYS A 208 -6.02 -6.60 4.41
CA LYS A 208 -4.90 -5.70 4.67
C LYS A 208 -4.35 -5.09 3.38
N CYS A 209 -4.09 -5.89 2.36
CA CYS A 209 -3.62 -5.41 1.06
C CYS A 209 -4.62 -4.49 0.36
N ILE A 210 -5.92 -4.77 0.47
CA ILE A 210 -6.97 -3.89 -0.06
C ILE A 210 -6.94 -2.53 0.65
N LEU A 211 -6.90 -2.51 1.98
CA LEU A 211 -6.84 -1.27 2.76
C LEU A 211 -5.58 -0.46 2.43
N LEU A 212 -4.42 -1.11 2.38
CA LEU A 212 -3.16 -0.48 2.00
C LEU A 212 -3.26 0.14 0.60
N GLY A 213 -3.68 -0.63 -0.41
CA GLY A 213 -3.82 -0.16 -1.79
C GLY A 213 -4.80 1.00 -1.96
N PHE A 214 -5.89 0.99 -1.18
CA PHE A 214 -6.87 2.08 -1.15
C PHE A 214 -6.26 3.37 -0.57
N PHE A 215 -5.62 3.30 0.60
CA PHE A 215 -5.12 4.52 1.27
C PHE A 215 -3.87 5.11 0.62
N ILE A 216 -2.98 4.28 0.04
CA ILE A 216 -1.80 4.81 -0.67
C ILE A 216 -2.14 5.59 -1.93
N THR A 217 -3.36 5.48 -2.45
CA THR A 217 -3.80 6.22 -3.65
C THR A 217 -4.74 7.34 -3.28
N LEU A 218 -5.67 7.11 -2.34
CA LEU A 218 -6.60 8.10 -1.83
C LEU A 218 -5.89 9.31 -1.19
N ILE A 219 -4.90 9.07 -0.32
CA ILE A 219 -4.21 10.15 0.40
C ILE A 219 -3.44 11.06 -0.58
N PRO A 220 -2.63 10.55 -1.53
CA PRO A 220 -2.02 11.35 -2.59
C PRO A 220 -2.98 12.20 -3.38
N ILE A 221 -4.11 11.64 -3.80
CA ILE A 221 -5.13 12.36 -4.57
C ILE A 221 -5.64 13.53 -3.75
N ARG A 222 -6.05 13.28 -2.50
CA ARG A 222 -6.54 14.32 -1.59
C ARG A 222 -5.52 15.43 -1.34
N PHE A 223 -4.25 15.07 -1.13
CA PHE A 223 -3.21 16.07 -0.89
C PHE A 223 -2.89 16.86 -2.17
N GLY A 224 -2.82 16.21 -3.33
CA GLY A 224 -2.70 16.88 -4.63
C GLY A 224 -3.84 17.87 -4.88
N LEU A 225 -5.07 17.53 -4.50
CA LEU A 225 -6.23 18.43 -4.55
C LEU A 225 -6.15 19.62 -3.60
N ARG A 226 -5.23 19.61 -2.62
CA ARG A 226 -5.01 20.71 -1.68
C ARG A 226 -3.84 21.63 -2.07
N ALA A 227 -3.10 21.31 -3.14
CA ALA A 227 -2.07 22.21 -3.69
C ALA A 227 -2.67 23.60 -4.01
N THR A 228 -1.94 24.69 -3.82
CA THR A 228 -2.41 26.03 -4.20
C THR A 228 -2.26 26.25 -5.70
N ASP A 229 -2.73 27.37 -6.24
CA ASP A 229 -2.61 27.68 -7.68
C ASP A 229 -1.17 28.08 -8.10
N GLU A 230 -0.20 27.98 -7.19
CA GLU A 230 1.22 28.25 -7.41
C GLU A 230 2.01 26.97 -7.67
N LEU A 231 2.92 26.99 -8.66
CA LEU A 231 3.78 25.86 -9.01
C LEU A 231 4.70 25.40 -7.85
N THR A 232 5.11 26.33 -7.00
CA THR A 232 5.94 26.09 -5.79
C THR A 232 5.25 25.19 -4.78
N SER A 233 3.92 25.06 -4.84
CA SER A 233 3.14 24.25 -3.91
C SER A 233 3.09 22.76 -4.26
N ILE A 234 3.47 22.38 -5.49
CA ILE A 234 3.43 20.98 -5.95
C ILE A 234 4.35 20.09 -5.10
N PRO A 235 5.65 20.39 -4.92
CA PRO A 235 6.52 19.55 -4.09
C PRO A 235 6.09 19.55 -2.62
N VAL A 236 5.58 20.67 -2.11
CA VAL A 236 5.08 20.79 -0.73
C VAL A 236 3.87 19.87 -0.49
N SER A 237 2.96 19.81 -1.46
CA SER A 237 1.81 18.88 -1.43
C SER A 237 2.27 17.42 -1.42
N VAL A 238 3.26 17.07 -2.26
CA VAL A 238 3.82 15.71 -2.33
C VAL A 238 4.42 15.33 -0.98
N LEU A 239 5.31 16.14 -0.43
CA LEU A 239 5.98 15.86 0.85
C LEU A 239 4.97 15.68 1.98
N ASN A 240 4.01 16.60 2.11
CA ASN A 240 2.98 16.50 3.15
C ASN A 240 2.08 15.27 2.97
N GLY A 241 1.71 14.95 1.73
CA GLY A 241 0.92 13.76 1.42
C GLY A 241 1.67 12.46 1.73
N MET A 242 2.95 12.37 1.38
CA MET A 242 3.77 11.18 1.60
C MET A 242 3.99 10.88 3.09
N VAL A 243 4.15 11.90 3.93
CA VAL A 243 4.18 11.72 5.39
C VAL A 243 2.87 11.12 5.90
N LYS A 244 1.73 11.56 5.37
CA LYS A 244 0.41 11.01 5.76
C LYS A 244 0.17 9.60 5.22
N VAL A 245 0.68 9.28 4.04
CA VAL A 245 0.69 7.90 3.51
C VAL A 245 1.48 6.99 4.44
N PHE A 246 2.68 7.40 4.86
CA PHE A 246 3.50 6.61 5.79
C PHE A 246 2.79 6.36 7.12
N ILE A 247 2.19 7.40 7.71
CA ILE A 247 1.40 7.25 8.94
C ILE A 247 0.22 6.30 8.73
N ALA A 248 -0.49 6.39 7.60
CA ALA A 248 -1.61 5.51 7.30
C ALA A 248 -1.16 4.04 7.13
N ILE A 249 -0.03 3.79 6.45
CA ILE A 249 0.55 2.44 6.33
C ILE A 249 0.80 1.86 7.72
N VAL A 250 1.48 2.59 8.60
CA VAL A 250 1.80 2.11 9.96
C VAL A 250 0.53 1.84 10.78
N ILE A 251 -0.49 2.71 10.68
CA ILE A 251 -1.76 2.50 11.39
C ILE A 251 -2.47 1.23 10.88
N ILE A 252 -2.51 1.02 9.57
CA ILE A 252 -3.15 -0.16 8.96
C ILE A 252 -2.40 -1.44 9.36
N GLU A 253 -1.06 -1.41 9.38
CA GLU A 253 -0.22 -2.50 9.85
C GLU A 253 -0.54 -2.87 11.30
N VAL A 254 -0.53 -1.89 12.21
CA VAL A 254 -0.83 -2.12 13.63
C VAL A 254 -2.26 -2.63 13.82
N LEU A 255 -3.24 -2.05 13.14
CA LEU A 255 -4.64 -2.45 13.25
C LEU A 255 -4.85 -3.87 12.73
N SER A 256 -4.25 -4.22 11.58
CA SER A 256 -4.33 -5.55 11.00
C SER A 256 -3.68 -6.59 11.92
N LEU A 257 -2.54 -6.25 12.53
CA LEU A 257 -1.86 -7.12 13.48
C LEU A 257 -2.70 -7.33 14.74
N LEU A 258 -3.32 -6.29 15.30
CA LEU A 258 -4.22 -6.42 16.44
C LEU A 258 -5.42 -7.31 16.13
N LEU A 259 -6.00 -7.18 14.94
CA LEU A 259 -7.15 -7.99 14.51
C LEU A 259 -6.80 -9.48 14.40
N ARG A 260 -5.53 -9.81 14.14
CA ARG A 260 -5.06 -11.20 14.10
C ARG A 260 -4.94 -11.85 15.49
N PHE A 261 -4.75 -11.05 16.54
CA PHE A 261 -4.65 -11.54 17.92
C PHE A 261 -6.02 -11.66 18.64
N LEU A 262 -7.09 -11.15 18.03
CA LEU A 262 -8.47 -11.23 18.51
C LEU A 262 -9.15 -12.50 18.00
#